data_AF-A0A5C0DSI7-F1
#
_entry.id   AF-A0A5C0DSI7-F1
#
_cell.length_a   1.000
_cell.length_b   1.000
_cell.length_c   1.000
_cell.angle_alpha   90.00
_cell.angle_beta   90.00
_cell.angle_gamma   90.00
#
_symmetry.space_group_name_H-M   'P 1'
#
loop_
_entity.id
_entity.type
_entity.pdbx_description
1 polymer ?
#
loop_
_entity_poly.entity_id
_entity_poly.type
_entity_poly.pdbx_seq_one_letter_code
_entity_poly.pdbx_strand_id
1 'polypeptide(L)'
;MSFYPQVKEFFLGKSLPTSEAISDGVLAFKPPESKNARLTLLYLGVILGFMFVGITYLANIYHIVPGEGQTVVSLLGRAILGTGPVYYFLQVVTLLVLMLAANTSYADFPRLCYFLARDGFLPRQLSLLGDRLVYSNGIILLK
;
A
#
# COMPACT_ATOMS: atom_id res chain seq x y z
N MET A 1 26.17 33.85 8.50
CA MET A 1 24.80 33.97 7.95
C MET A 1 23.99 32.74 8.40
N SER A 2 23.86 32.58 9.72
CA SER A 2 22.64 32.63 10.53
C SER A 2 21.65 31.47 10.33
N PHE A 3 21.90 30.36 11.06
CA PHE A 3 21.04 29.18 11.26
C PHE A 3 19.76 29.48 12.09
N TYR A 4 19.56 30.73 12.52
CA TYR A 4 18.48 31.14 13.42
C TYR A 4 17.03 31.08 12.88
N PRO A 5 16.71 31.22 11.57
CA PRO A 5 15.31 31.28 11.15
C PRO A 5 14.60 29.91 11.21
N GLN A 6 15.33 28.81 10.97
CA GLN A 6 14.78 27.45 10.91
C GLN A 6 14.32 26.95 12.29
N VAL A 7 15.08 27.28 13.34
CA VAL A 7 14.75 26.90 14.72
C VAL A 7 13.51 27.67 15.21
N LYS A 8 13.34 28.93 14.77
CA LYS A 8 12.19 29.76 15.12
C LYS A 8 10.88 29.23 14.51
N GLU A 9 10.92 28.67 13.30
CA GLU A 9 9.75 28.06 12.67
C GLU A 9 9.29 26.77 13.38
N PHE A 10 10.23 25.99 13.95
CA PHE A 10 9.92 24.81 14.78
C PHE A 10 9.20 25.19 16.09
N PHE A 11 9.66 26.24 16.78
CA PHE A 11 9.02 26.71 18.03
C PHE A 11 7.70 27.45 17.80
N LEU A 12 7.45 27.99 16.61
CA LEU A 12 6.20 28.66 16.23
C LEU A 12 5.07 27.68 15.86
N GLY A 13 5.29 26.37 15.95
CA GLY A 13 4.24 25.37 15.70
C GLY A 13 3.79 25.29 14.23
N LYS A 14 4.57 25.82 13.28
CA LYS A 14 4.39 25.50 11.86
C LYS A 14 4.97 24.11 11.63
N SER A 15 4.12 23.11 11.81
CA SER A 15 4.41 21.72 11.50
C SER A 15 5.01 21.60 10.11
N LEU A 16 6.14 20.89 10.03
CA LEU A 16 6.74 20.47 8.77
C LEU A 16 5.67 19.80 7.88
N PRO A 17 5.69 19.99 6.55
CA PRO A 17 4.72 19.42 5.61
C PRO A 17 4.75 17.87 5.51
N THR A 18 5.41 17.18 6.44
CA THR A 18 5.37 15.72 6.57
C THR A 18 3.94 15.20 6.79
N SER A 19 3.05 16.00 7.39
CA SER A 19 1.62 15.65 7.50
C SER A 19 0.89 15.71 6.16
N GLU A 20 1.33 16.55 5.22
CA GLU A 20 0.69 16.72 3.91
C GLU A 20 0.86 15.48 3.02
N ALA A 21 2.01 14.81 3.10
CA ALA A 21 2.30 13.60 2.31
C ALA A 21 1.44 12.39 2.72
N ILE A 22 1.01 12.32 3.99
CA ILE A 22 0.10 11.27 4.49
C ILE A 22 -1.35 11.59 4.11
N SER A 23 -1.73 12.87 4.10
CA SER A 23 -3.07 13.31 3.67
C SER A 23 -3.28 13.25 2.15
N ASP A 24 -2.24 13.18 1.35
CA ASP A 24 -2.34 13.17 -0.11
C ASP A 24 -2.95 11.86 -0.68
N GLY A 25 -3.01 10.79 0.14
CA GLY A 25 -3.78 9.57 -0.16
C GLY A 25 -5.27 9.67 0.21
N VAL A 26 -5.61 10.61 1.08
CA VAL A 26 -6.99 10.90 1.52
C VAL A 26 -7.72 11.74 0.46
N LEU A 27 -7.01 12.60 -0.28
CA LEU A 27 -7.58 13.48 -1.30
C LEU A 27 -8.24 12.75 -2.48
N ALA A 28 -7.99 11.44 -2.65
CA ALA A 28 -8.66 10.61 -3.66
C ALA A 28 -10.10 10.20 -3.25
N PHE A 29 -10.48 10.41 -1.98
CA PHE A 29 -11.80 10.07 -1.47
C PHE A 29 -12.79 11.23 -1.64
N LYS A 30 -14.09 10.92 -1.83
CA LYS A 30 -15.12 11.97 -1.86
C LYS A 30 -15.18 12.74 -0.53
N PRO A 31 -15.42 14.07 -0.54
CA PRO A 31 -15.56 14.86 0.68
C PRO A 31 -16.78 14.39 1.50
N PRO A 32 -16.67 14.30 2.85
CA PRO A 32 -15.51 14.58 3.69
C PRO A 32 -14.42 13.49 3.63
N GLU A 33 -13.29 13.84 3.04
CA GLU A 33 -12.28 12.90 2.53
C GLU A 33 -11.61 12.12 3.67
N SER A 34 -11.21 12.81 4.74
CA SER A 34 -10.58 12.22 5.93
C SER A 34 -11.46 11.20 6.64
N LYS A 35 -12.78 11.46 6.72
CA LYS A 35 -13.71 10.53 7.35
C LYS A 35 -13.87 9.27 6.52
N ASN A 36 -14.01 9.42 5.20
CA ASN A 36 -14.21 8.31 4.28
C ASN A 36 -12.94 7.45 4.14
N ALA A 37 -11.78 8.06 3.99
CA ALA A 37 -10.51 7.35 3.93
C ALA A 37 -10.26 6.53 5.21
N ARG A 38 -10.49 7.13 6.39
CA ARG A 38 -10.34 6.44 7.68
C ARG A 38 -11.29 5.25 7.79
N LEU A 39 -12.55 5.42 7.40
CA LEU A 39 -13.55 4.37 7.47
C LEU A 39 -13.17 3.19 6.55
N THR A 40 -12.75 3.47 5.32
CA THR A 40 -12.28 2.45 4.37
C THR A 40 -11.05 1.71 4.89
N LEU A 41 -10.06 2.42 5.41
CA LEU A 41 -8.86 1.81 6.00
C LEU A 41 -9.19 0.94 7.22
N LEU A 42 -10.15 1.35 8.05
CA LEU A 42 -10.63 0.55 9.18
C LEU A 42 -11.30 -0.74 8.70
N TYR A 43 -12.21 -0.67 7.73
CA TYR A 43 -12.85 -1.87 7.18
C TYR A 43 -11.82 -2.82 6.58
N LEU A 44 -10.89 -2.31 5.79
CA LEU A 44 -9.82 -3.10 5.18
C LEU A 44 -8.95 -3.76 6.26
N GLY A 45 -8.56 -3.02 7.29
CA GLY A 45 -7.80 -3.55 8.43
C GLY A 45 -8.54 -4.64 9.21
N VAL A 46 -9.84 -4.45 9.48
CA VAL A 46 -10.67 -5.44 10.17
C VAL A 46 -10.83 -6.71 9.34
N ILE A 47 -11.12 -6.59 8.05
CA ILE A 47 -11.29 -7.75 7.15
C ILE A 47 -9.97 -8.53 7.03
N LEU A 48 -8.85 -7.83 6.81
CA LEU A 48 -7.53 -8.45 6.74
C LEU A 48 -7.15 -9.13 8.06
N GLY A 49 -7.37 -8.47 9.19
CA GLY A 49 -7.12 -9.04 10.52
C GLY A 49 -7.94 -10.30 10.76
N PHE A 50 -9.23 -10.26 10.42
CA PHE A 50 -10.12 -11.42 10.52
C PHE A 50 -9.68 -12.57 9.61
N MET A 51 -9.34 -12.29 8.34
CA MET A 51 -8.83 -13.31 7.41
C MET A 51 -7.51 -13.91 7.89
N PHE A 52 -6.58 -13.09 8.37
CA PHE A 52 -5.28 -13.55 8.86
C PHE A 52 -5.43 -14.49 10.07
N VAL A 53 -6.25 -14.10 11.06
CA VAL A 53 -6.56 -14.94 12.22
C VAL A 53 -7.25 -16.22 11.78
N GLY A 54 -8.23 -16.15 10.88
CA GLY A 54 -8.94 -17.32 10.35
C GLY A 54 -8.02 -18.32 9.65
N ILE A 55 -7.18 -17.85 8.74
CA ILE A 55 -6.22 -18.71 8.00
C ILE A 55 -5.21 -19.32 8.98
N THR A 56 -4.69 -18.52 9.92
CA THR A 56 -3.74 -18.99 10.94
C THR A 56 -4.35 -20.07 11.84
N TYR A 57 -5.60 -19.86 12.28
CA TYR A 57 -6.33 -20.83 13.09
C TYR A 57 -6.57 -22.15 12.35
N LEU A 58 -7.01 -22.09 11.08
CA LEU A 58 -7.18 -23.28 10.25
C LEU A 58 -5.84 -23.98 10.00
N ALA A 59 -4.78 -23.23 9.68
CA ALA A 59 -3.45 -23.81 9.45
C ALA A 59 -2.92 -24.57 10.69
N ASN A 60 -3.23 -24.07 11.89
CA ASN A 60 -2.88 -24.72 13.14
C ASN A 60 -3.64 -26.05 13.35
N ILE A 61 -4.96 -26.06 13.14
CA ILE A 61 -5.80 -27.27 13.27
C ILE A 61 -5.41 -28.36 12.28
N TYR A 62 -5.17 -27.99 11.02
CA TYR A 62 -4.79 -28.94 9.97
C TYR A 62 -3.30 -29.31 10.00
N HIS A 63 -2.54 -28.84 11.00
CA HIS A 63 -1.10 -29.07 11.15
C HIS A 63 -0.32 -28.84 9.84
N ILE A 64 -0.64 -27.74 9.16
CA ILE A 64 -0.03 -27.42 7.87
C ILE A 64 1.40 -26.97 8.09
N VAL A 65 2.36 -27.81 7.69
CA VAL A 65 3.79 -27.46 7.64
C VAL A 65 4.11 -26.99 6.22
N PRO A 66 4.59 -25.75 6.03
CA PRO A 66 4.99 -25.28 4.70
C PRO A 66 6.16 -26.12 4.18
N GLY A 67 5.91 -26.85 3.09
CA GLY A 67 6.92 -27.60 2.36
C GLY A 67 7.53 -26.76 1.23
N GLU A 68 8.67 -27.19 0.69
CA GLU A 68 9.32 -26.47 -0.41
C GLU A 68 8.38 -26.32 -1.62
N GLY A 69 8.22 -25.08 -2.07
CA GLY A 69 7.42 -24.74 -3.25
C GLY A 69 5.90 -24.68 -3.04
N GLN A 70 5.38 -24.86 -1.82
CA GLN A 70 3.93 -24.80 -1.55
C GLN A 70 3.57 -23.71 -0.53
N THR A 71 2.60 -22.88 -0.89
CA THR A 71 2.07 -21.85 0.03
C THR A 71 1.14 -22.48 1.07
N VAL A 72 1.01 -21.83 2.23
CA VAL A 72 0.05 -22.24 3.27
C VAL A 72 -1.38 -22.28 2.71
N VAL A 73 -1.75 -21.28 1.88
CA VAL A 73 -3.05 -21.22 1.21
C VAL A 73 -3.26 -22.41 0.27
N SER A 74 -2.21 -22.84 -0.45
CA SER A 74 -2.26 -24.03 -1.32
C SER A 74 -2.46 -25.31 -0.52
N LEU A 75 -1.69 -25.50 0.56
CA LEU A 75 -1.78 -26.68 1.43
C LEU A 75 -3.15 -26.79 2.09
N LEU A 76 -3.67 -25.67 2.58
CA LEU A 76 -4.97 -25.57 3.24
C LEU A 76 -6.11 -25.78 2.24
N GLY A 77 -6.00 -25.20 1.03
CA GLY A 77 -6.92 -25.47 -0.07
C GLY A 77 -6.95 -26.94 -0.47
N ARG A 78 -5.80 -27.61 -0.51
CA ARG A 78 -5.71 -29.04 -0.81
C ARG A 78 -6.30 -29.92 0.31
N ALA A 79 -6.09 -29.54 1.57
CA ALA A 79 -6.64 -30.26 2.72
C ALA A 79 -8.17 -30.19 2.79
N ILE A 80 -8.76 -29.05 2.42
CA ILE A 80 -10.22 -28.82 2.52
C ILE A 80 -10.94 -29.22 1.23
N LEU A 81 -10.40 -28.85 0.06
CA LEU A 81 -11.07 -29.00 -1.25
C LEU A 81 -10.55 -30.19 -2.07
N GLY A 82 -9.49 -30.86 -1.61
CA GLY A 82 -8.83 -31.92 -2.35
C GLY A 82 -8.03 -31.43 -3.56
N THR A 83 -7.82 -32.30 -4.54
CA THR A 83 -7.06 -32.02 -5.78
C THR A 83 -7.96 -31.92 -7.01
N GLY A 84 -9.14 -31.30 -6.86
CA GLY A 84 -10.13 -31.15 -7.91
C GLY A 84 -10.01 -29.84 -8.71
N PRO A 85 -10.93 -29.59 -9.66
CA PRO A 85 -10.97 -28.35 -10.45
C PRO A 85 -11.12 -27.10 -9.58
N VAL A 86 -11.79 -27.20 -8.43
CA VAL A 86 -11.97 -26.10 -7.47
C VAL A 86 -10.63 -25.67 -6.84
N TYR A 87 -9.71 -26.62 -6.61
CA TYR A 87 -8.37 -26.32 -6.11
C TYR A 87 -7.56 -25.51 -7.14
N TYR A 88 -7.58 -25.93 -8.41
CA TYR A 88 -6.89 -25.18 -9.47
C TYR A 88 -7.49 -23.80 -9.70
N PHE A 89 -8.81 -23.67 -9.58
CA PHE A 89 -9.47 -22.36 -9.61
C PHE A 89 -8.96 -21.44 -8.49
N LEU A 90 -8.87 -21.95 -7.26
CA LEU A 90 -8.31 -21.20 -6.12
C LEU A 90 -6.86 -20.76 -6.37
N GLN A 91 -6.03 -21.63 -6.96
CA GLN A 91 -4.64 -21.28 -7.32
C GLN A 91 -4.59 -20.15 -8.36
N VAL A 92 -5.39 -20.24 -9.42
CA VAL A 92 -5.45 -19.21 -10.47
C VAL A 92 -5.92 -17.87 -9.89
N VAL A 93 -6.94 -17.88 -9.04
CA VAL A 93 -7.42 -16.65 -8.38
C VAL A 93 -6.33 -16.07 -7.48
N THR A 94 -5.63 -16.91 -6.70
CA THR A 94 -4.53 -16.45 -5.84
C THR A 94 -3.41 -15.81 -6.67
N LEU A 95 -3.04 -16.44 -7.78
CA LEU A 95 -2.05 -15.89 -8.73
C LEU A 95 -2.49 -14.52 -9.27
N LEU A 96 -3.74 -14.40 -9.71
CA LEU A 96 -4.29 -13.15 -10.26
C LEU A 96 -4.30 -12.02 -9.23
N VAL A 97 -4.68 -12.32 -7.98
CA VAL A 97 -4.65 -11.33 -6.89
C VAL A 97 -3.22 -10.87 -6.61
N LEU A 98 -2.24 -11.78 -6.60
CA LEU A 98 -0.83 -11.42 -6.42
C LEU A 98 -0.29 -10.58 -7.59
N MET A 99 -0.67 -10.91 -8.83
CA MET A 99 -0.32 -10.10 -10.00
C MET A 99 -0.91 -8.70 -9.92
N LEU A 100 -2.20 -8.58 -9.54
CA LEU A 100 -2.85 -7.28 -9.36
C LEU A 100 -2.17 -6.46 -8.25
N ALA A 101 -1.83 -7.09 -7.12
CA ALA A 101 -1.12 -6.44 -6.03
C ALA A 101 0.28 -5.95 -6.44
N ALA A 102 1.01 -6.75 -7.23
CA ALA A 102 2.28 -6.36 -7.81
C ALA A 102 2.10 -5.14 -8.73
N ASN A 103 1.07 -5.15 -9.59
CA ASN A 103 0.78 -4.03 -10.48
C ASN A 103 0.50 -2.72 -9.72
N THR A 104 -0.29 -2.76 -8.64
CA THR A 104 -0.53 -1.60 -7.78
C THR A 104 0.77 -1.10 -7.14
N SER A 105 1.59 -2.02 -6.62
CA SER A 105 2.87 -1.68 -5.98
C SER A 105 3.87 -1.04 -6.96
N TYR A 106 3.92 -1.50 -8.21
CA TYR A 106 4.72 -0.87 -9.27
C TYR A 106 4.21 0.52 -9.64
N ALA A 107 2.88 0.71 -9.68
CA ALA A 107 2.28 2.01 -9.96
C ALA A 107 2.52 3.04 -8.83
N ASP A 108 2.52 2.59 -7.57
CA ASP A 108 2.76 3.45 -6.40
C ASP A 108 4.26 3.74 -6.15
N PHE A 109 5.15 2.91 -6.68
CA PHE A 109 6.61 3.01 -6.46
C PHE A 109 7.23 4.37 -6.82
N PRO A 110 6.96 5.00 -7.99
CA PRO A 110 7.52 6.31 -8.34
C PRO A 110 7.12 7.41 -7.36
N ARG A 111 5.89 7.35 -6.83
CA ARG A 111 5.38 8.32 -5.84
C ARG A 111 6.15 8.19 -4.53
N LEU A 112 6.40 6.97 -4.07
CA LEU A 112 7.23 6.71 -2.88
C LEU A 112 8.68 7.15 -3.08
N CYS A 113 9.29 6.86 -4.24
CA CYS A 113 10.64 7.31 -4.56
C CYS A 113 10.76 8.85 -4.61
N TYR A 114 9.74 9.53 -5.13
CA TYR A 114 9.68 10.99 -5.12
C TYR A 114 9.71 11.56 -3.69
N PHE A 115 8.86 11.04 -2.79
CA PHE A 115 8.84 11.47 -1.39
C PHE A 115 10.19 11.21 -0.72
N LEU A 116 10.75 10.00 -0.88
CA LEU A 116 12.01 9.61 -0.25
C LEU A 116 13.23 10.40 -0.81
N ALA A 117 13.22 10.78 -2.09
CA ALA A 117 14.25 11.63 -2.70
C ALA A 117 14.12 13.10 -2.27
N ARG A 118 12.90 13.60 -2.10
CA ARG A 118 12.65 14.94 -1.54
C ARG A 118 13.12 15.05 -0.10
N ASP A 119 12.95 13.98 0.67
CA ASP A 119 13.40 13.88 2.07
C ASP A 119 14.92 13.64 2.19
N GLY A 120 15.66 13.59 1.07
CA GLY A 120 17.12 13.49 1.04
C GLY A 120 17.69 12.09 1.24
N PHE A 121 16.85 11.06 1.31
CA PHE A 121 17.27 9.67 1.48
C PHE A 121 17.64 8.96 0.16
N LEU A 122 17.32 9.57 -1.00
CA LEU A 122 17.61 9.05 -2.34
C LEU A 122 18.24 10.13 -3.26
N PRO A 123 18.98 9.73 -4.32
CA PRO A 123 19.60 10.67 -5.25
C PRO A 123 18.57 11.61 -5.90
N ARG A 124 18.92 12.91 -6.02
CA ARG A 124 18.08 13.97 -6.58
C ARG A 124 17.56 13.70 -8.01
N GLN A 125 18.15 12.77 -8.74
CA GLN A 125 17.63 12.34 -10.04
C GLN A 125 16.24 11.68 -9.93
N LEU A 126 15.93 11.04 -8.79
CA LEU A 126 14.64 10.38 -8.55
C LEU A 126 13.52 11.34 -8.14
N SER A 127 13.84 12.57 -7.69
CA SER A 127 12.81 13.60 -7.44
C SER A 127 12.20 14.15 -8.73
N LEU A 128 12.86 13.98 -9.87
CA LEU A 128 12.37 14.40 -11.19
C LEU A 128 11.36 13.40 -11.80
N LEU A 129 11.27 12.17 -11.27
CA LEU A 129 10.25 11.20 -11.67
C LEU A 129 8.83 11.69 -11.34
N GLY A 130 8.67 12.43 -10.24
CA GLY A 130 7.40 13.04 -9.83
C GLY A 130 6.97 14.22 -10.70
N ASP A 131 7.92 15.04 -11.17
CA ASP A 131 7.63 16.25 -11.96
C ASP A 131 6.91 15.93 -13.29
N ARG A 132 7.23 14.81 -13.93
CA ARG A 132 6.55 14.34 -15.16
C ARG A 132 5.09 13.91 -14.92
N LEU A 133 4.77 13.35 -13.75
CA LEU A 133 3.42 12.93 -13.37
C LEU A 133 2.51 14.13 -13.04
N VAL A 134 3.05 15.17 -12.40
CA VAL A 134 2.34 16.43 -12.15
C VAL A 134 2.07 17.19 -13.47
N TYR A 135 3.03 17.19 -14.39
CA TYR A 135 2.86 17.85 -15.69
C TYR A 135 1.83 17.15 -16.59
N SER A 136 1.68 15.82 -16.48
CA SER A 136 0.70 15.08 -17.30
C SER A 136 -0.74 15.18 -16.77
N ASN A 137 -0.95 15.33 -15.45
CA ASN A 137 -2.29 15.55 -14.87
C ASN A 137 -2.70 17.03 -14.85
N GLY A 138 -1.75 17.97 -14.85
CA GLY A 138 -2.04 19.41 -14.89
C GLY A 138 -2.58 19.93 -16.23
N ILE A 139 -2.33 19.22 -17.34
CA ILE A 139 -2.76 19.67 -18.69
C ILE A 139 -4.26 19.48 -18.93
N ILE A 140 -4.97 18.67 -18.14
CA ILE A 140 -6.43 18.54 -18.24
C ILE A 140 -7.15 19.65 -17.43
N LEU A 141 -6.47 20.25 -16.44
CA LEU A 141 -7.05 21.33 -15.62
C LEU A 141 -6.88 22.73 -16.24
N LEU A 142 -6.16 22.83 -17.36
CA LEU A 142 -6.00 24.05 -18.16
C LEU A 142 -6.59 23.88 -19.58
N LYS A 143 -7.78 23.27 -19.68
CA LYS A 143 -8.62 23.36 -20.87
C LYS A 143 -10.10 23.40 -20.51
#